data_AF-A0AAW1Y0J4-F1
#
_entry.id   AF-A0AAW1Y0J4-F1
#
_cell.length_a   1.000
_cell.length_b   1.000
_cell.length_c   1.000
_cell.angle_alpha   90.00
_cell.angle_beta   90.00
_cell.angle_gamma   90.00
#
_symmetry.space_group_name_H-M   'P 1'
#
loop_
_entity.id
_entity.type
_entity.pdbx_description
1 polymer ?
#
loop_
_entity_poly.entity_id
_entity_poly.type
_entity_poly.pdbx_seq_one_letter_code
_entity_poly.pdbx_strand_id
1 'polypeptide(L)'
;MDPNPSNFPILSYVMARLPSLGPKSATPVVSDLESIQIDDSHCQPQLSKDPSSSALLNRMPHLSDPKVIAAMTRAVSEVAQTRSVLNTLGDRPDHEAVDTAKARLAHIEATLSKKLEDLVLSPRPSDVDRLQWRALLAEREHQCRQSAEKDKQDCNAILQLDELHAAYEKLLKDAEERLLKIYRSAEDGHVVGQHQQEEEPVGDQIHEEVVGILQQASGTGLDRVNLSGRRLRFLPEAFGRITGLLHLDLSNNDLQAIPDSIAGLEKLQELNLSSNLLESLPDTIGLLQNLKLLNVSGNKLIALPDSICHCRSLVELDVSFNNLTYLPTNIGYELVNLQKLSIQLNKIRSLPTSVCGLRSLRSLDAHFNELRGLPLAFGRLINLQSLNLASNFTDLTELPDTFGDLTNLKELDLSNNQIHALPDTFGRLDSLTKLNLDGNPLVLPPPDLVKQGVEAIKLFMAKRWLEILVEEERRSMLLVQEQQETGWLTRSTSWLKDYVSGVSGYLSPRSPRDPILDQQL
;
A
#
# COMPACT_ATOMS: atom_id res chain seq x y z
N MET A 1 14.46 -13.15 34.47
CA MET A 1 13.37 -12.87 33.50
C MET A 1 12.02 -13.47 33.90
N ASP A 2 11.83 -13.79 35.18
CA ASP A 2 10.58 -14.38 35.65
C ASP A 2 9.63 -13.27 36.06
N PRO A 3 8.32 -13.39 35.77
CA PRO A 3 7.34 -12.38 36.18
C PRO A 3 7.49 -12.16 37.69
N ASN A 4 7.83 -10.94 38.06
CA ASN A 4 8.07 -10.60 39.45
C ASN A 4 6.80 -10.92 40.26
N PRO A 5 6.86 -11.84 41.25
CA PRO A 5 5.69 -12.25 42.01
C PRO A 5 5.03 -11.11 42.79
N SER A 6 5.69 -9.95 42.96
CA SER A 6 5.06 -8.75 43.53
C SER A 6 4.19 -7.99 42.52
N ASN A 7 4.52 -8.03 41.22
CA ASN A 7 3.86 -7.22 40.18
C ASN A 7 2.88 -8.04 39.34
N PHE A 8 3.14 -9.33 39.14
CA PHE A 8 2.32 -10.24 38.31
C PHE A 8 2.06 -11.55 39.05
N PRO A 9 1.26 -11.50 40.13
CA PRO A 9 1.18 -12.60 41.08
C PRO A 9 0.36 -13.80 40.55
N ILE A 10 -0.63 -13.59 39.67
CA ILE A 10 -1.42 -14.69 39.07
C ILE A 10 -0.64 -15.34 37.94
N LEU A 11 0.00 -14.55 37.08
CA LEU A 11 0.84 -15.03 36.00
C LEU A 11 2.03 -15.83 36.52
N SER A 12 2.70 -15.35 37.58
CA SER A 12 3.80 -16.07 38.24
C SER A 12 3.34 -17.43 38.78
N TYR A 13 2.16 -17.49 39.40
CA TYR A 13 1.56 -18.73 39.89
C TYR A 13 1.22 -19.73 38.78
N VAL A 14 0.60 -19.26 37.68
CA VAL A 14 0.23 -20.11 36.54
C VAL A 14 1.47 -20.61 35.81
N MET A 15 2.48 -19.75 35.62
CA MET A 15 3.74 -20.13 34.96
C MET A 15 4.55 -21.15 35.78
N ALA A 16 4.49 -21.11 37.12
CA ALA A 16 5.12 -22.10 37.99
C ALA A 16 4.47 -23.50 37.89
N ARG A 17 3.24 -23.59 37.38
CA ARG A 17 2.48 -24.84 37.23
C ARG A 17 2.48 -25.40 35.81
N LEU A 18 3.11 -24.70 34.85
CA LEU A 18 3.31 -25.24 33.51
C LEU A 18 4.36 -26.36 33.55
N PRO A 19 4.14 -27.51 32.88
CA PRO A 19 5.25 -28.43 32.63
C PRO A 19 6.29 -27.66 31.81
N SER A 20 7.49 -27.52 32.36
CA SER A 20 8.59 -26.83 31.69
C SER A 20 8.92 -27.58 30.39
N LEU A 21 8.54 -27.01 29.26
CA LEU A 21 9.09 -27.38 27.96
C LEU A 21 10.53 -26.85 27.88
N GLY A 22 11.42 -27.46 28.67
CA GLY A 22 12.86 -27.28 28.56
C GLY A 22 13.48 -28.29 27.59
N PRO A 23 14.56 -27.95 26.88
CA PRO A 23 15.22 -28.85 25.96
C PRO A 23 15.90 -29.98 26.74
N LYS A 24 15.71 -31.23 26.28
CA LYS A 24 16.45 -32.39 26.78
C LYS A 24 17.94 -32.16 26.56
N SER A 25 18.71 -31.94 27.63
CA SER A 25 20.16 -32.06 27.58
C SER A 25 20.51 -33.52 27.29
N ALA A 26 21.33 -33.70 26.26
CA ALA A 26 21.95 -34.97 25.95
C ALA A 26 22.88 -35.40 27.10
N THR A 27 22.77 -36.64 27.53
CA THR A 27 23.88 -37.37 28.15
C THR A 27 24.01 -38.76 27.54
N PRO A 28 25.25 -39.25 27.37
CA PRO A 28 25.55 -40.45 26.61
C PRO A 28 25.31 -41.74 27.41
N VAL A 29 25.24 -42.80 26.63
CA VAL A 29 25.17 -44.22 26.99
C VAL A 29 26.31 -44.62 27.95
N VAL A 30 26.00 -45.44 28.98
CA VAL A 30 26.56 -46.79 29.26
C VAL A 30 26.12 -47.25 30.68
N SER A 31 25.48 -48.44 30.71
CA SER A 31 25.36 -49.50 31.73
C SER A 31 25.28 -49.14 33.24
N ASP A 32 24.41 -49.71 34.08
CA ASP A 32 24.15 -51.13 34.32
C ASP A 32 22.77 -51.38 34.95
N LEU A 33 22.29 -52.62 34.83
CA LEU A 33 21.12 -53.18 35.49
C LEU A 33 21.28 -53.21 37.03
N GLU A 34 20.23 -52.86 37.76
CA GLU A 34 19.54 -53.77 38.71
C GLU A 34 18.27 -53.13 39.29
N SER A 35 17.17 -53.90 39.15
CA SER A 35 15.95 -53.98 39.97
C SER A 35 15.58 -52.85 40.95
N ILE A 36 14.32 -52.40 40.91
CA ILE A 36 13.28 -52.73 41.92
C ILE A 36 11.94 -52.06 41.57
N GLN A 37 10.93 -52.92 41.48
CA GLN A 37 9.49 -52.82 41.80
C GLN A 37 8.74 -51.48 41.64
N ILE A 38 7.64 -51.62 40.89
CA ILE A 38 6.46 -50.75 40.85
C ILE A 38 5.90 -50.63 42.27
N ASP A 39 5.84 -49.41 42.80
CA ASP A 39 4.98 -49.08 43.93
C ASP A 39 4.22 -47.78 43.62
N ASP A 40 2.90 -47.92 43.50
CA ASP A 40 1.93 -46.84 43.39
C ASP A 40 1.90 -46.09 44.73
N SER A 41 2.67 -45.02 44.87
CA SER A 41 2.41 -44.03 45.91
C SER A 41 2.91 -42.63 45.51
N HIS A 42 1.93 -41.73 45.39
CA HIS A 42 2.04 -40.28 45.57
C HIS A 42 3.39 -39.61 45.26
N CYS A 43 3.55 -39.11 44.03
CA CYS A 43 4.48 -38.01 43.76
C CYS A 43 3.70 -36.74 43.40
N GLN A 44 3.26 -36.02 44.43
CA GLN A 44 3.05 -34.58 44.33
C GLN A 44 4.40 -33.91 44.01
N PRO A 45 4.51 -33.06 42.98
CA PRO A 45 5.65 -32.16 42.86
C PRO A 45 5.60 -31.18 44.04
N GLN A 46 6.65 -31.21 44.86
CA GLN A 46 6.76 -30.44 46.09
C GLN A 46 6.60 -28.94 45.82
N LEU A 47 5.70 -28.31 46.58
CA LEU A 47 5.61 -26.85 46.72
C LEU A 47 6.97 -26.30 47.16
N SER A 48 7.61 -25.50 46.29
CA SER A 48 8.40 -24.39 46.81
C SER A 48 7.43 -23.50 47.58
N LYS A 49 7.62 -23.41 48.90
CA LYS A 49 6.83 -22.53 49.77
C LYS A 49 7.23 -21.08 49.50
N ASP A 50 6.79 -20.52 48.38
CA ASP A 50 6.81 -19.08 48.18
C ASP A 50 5.68 -18.45 49.02
N PRO A 51 5.98 -17.56 49.98
CA PRO A 51 4.96 -16.93 50.83
C PRO A 51 3.96 -16.07 50.04
N SER A 52 4.29 -15.68 48.80
CA SER A 52 3.39 -14.98 47.87
C SER A 52 2.29 -15.88 47.32
N SER A 53 2.60 -17.15 47.03
CA SER A 53 1.62 -18.11 46.47
C SER A 53 0.57 -18.50 47.50
N SER A 54 0.95 -18.67 48.77
CA SER A 54 0.01 -18.97 49.86
C SER A 54 -0.87 -17.77 50.22
N ALA A 55 -0.33 -16.55 50.17
CA ALA A 55 -1.11 -15.32 50.34
C ALA A 55 -2.11 -15.09 49.19
N LEU A 56 -1.74 -15.46 47.96
CA LEU A 56 -2.60 -15.36 46.78
C LEU A 56 -3.75 -16.38 46.81
N LEU A 57 -3.50 -17.63 47.20
CA LEU A 57 -4.55 -18.64 47.39
C LEU A 57 -5.55 -18.24 48.50
N ASN A 58 -5.10 -17.58 49.56
CA ASN A 58 -5.99 -17.08 50.61
C ASN A 58 -6.89 -15.93 50.12
N ARG A 59 -6.43 -15.18 49.12
CA ARG A 59 -7.17 -14.04 48.52
C ARG A 59 -8.03 -14.48 47.33
N MET A 60 -7.71 -15.60 46.69
CA MET A 60 -8.38 -16.16 45.51
C MET A 60 -8.51 -17.69 45.62
N PRO A 61 -9.55 -18.22 46.29
CA PRO A 61 -9.66 -19.65 46.60
C PRO A 61 -9.96 -20.53 45.37
N HIS A 62 -10.62 -19.99 44.34
CA HIS A 62 -11.02 -20.72 43.13
C HIS A 62 -9.88 -20.96 42.13
N LEU A 63 -8.69 -20.40 42.39
CA LEU A 63 -7.49 -20.55 41.56
C LEU A 63 -6.86 -21.96 41.64
N SER A 64 -7.37 -22.79 42.57
CA SER A 64 -6.96 -24.19 42.75
C SER A 64 -7.75 -25.17 41.87
N ASP A 65 -8.81 -24.71 41.17
CA ASP A 65 -9.63 -25.58 40.34
C ASP A 65 -8.86 -26.02 39.06
N PRO A 66 -8.74 -27.34 38.81
CA PRO A 66 -8.02 -27.85 37.64
C PRO A 66 -8.57 -27.32 36.29
N LYS A 67 -9.85 -26.99 36.18
CA LYS A 67 -10.44 -26.45 34.94
C LYS A 67 -10.01 -25.00 34.69
N VAL A 68 -9.97 -24.19 35.75
CA VAL A 68 -9.53 -22.79 35.70
C VAL A 68 -8.04 -22.73 35.38
N ILE A 69 -7.23 -23.61 36.00
CA ILE A 69 -5.80 -23.71 35.72
C ILE A 69 -5.55 -24.09 34.25
N ALA A 70 -6.28 -25.06 33.68
CA ALA A 70 -6.10 -25.45 32.29
C ALA A 70 -6.43 -24.31 31.30
N ALA A 71 -7.50 -23.54 31.57
CA ALA A 71 -7.86 -22.36 30.77
C ALA A 71 -6.81 -21.24 30.89
N MET A 72 -6.33 -20.98 32.10
CA MET A 72 -5.26 -20.02 32.38
C MET A 72 -3.93 -20.42 31.74
N THR A 73 -3.57 -21.71 31.78
CA THR A 73 -2.39 -22.27 31.11
C THR A 73 -2.43 -22.05 29.61
N ARG A 74 -3.59 -22.23 28.96
CA ARG A 74 -3.75 -21.95 27.52
C ARG A 74 -3.63 -20.46 27.21
N ALA A 75 -4.11 -19.59 28.09
CA ALA A 75 -4.03 -18.13 27.91
C ALA A 75 -2.61 -17.55 28.06
N VAL A 76 -1.67 -18.33 28.63
CA VAL A 76 -0.31 -17.89 28.98
C VAL A 76 0.75 -18.54 28.09
N SER A 77 0.38 -19.40 27.13
CA SER A 77 1.34 -20.10 26.25
C SER A 77 2.23 -19.15 25.44
N GLU A 78 1.69 -18.04 24.97
CA GLU A 78 2.43 -17.00 24.21
C GLU A 78 3.48 -16.30 25.08
N VAL A 79 3.17 -16.07 26.36
CA VAL A 79 4.11 -15.51 27.35
C VAL A 79 5.28 -16.47 27.58
N ALA A 80 5.00 -17.78 27.65
CA ALA A 80 6.03 -18.79 27.84
C ALA A 80 6.96 -18.93 26.61
N GLN A 81 6.41 -18.84 25.40
CA GLN A 81 7.20 -18.87 24.16
C GLN A 81 8.10 -17.64 24.04
N THR A 82 7.55 -16.44 24.27
CA THR A 82 8.32 -15.18 24.23
C THR A 82 9.41 -15.15 25.30
N ARG A 83 9.14 -15.67 26.51
CA ARG A 83 10.16 -15.88 27.56
C ARG A 83 11.32 -16.76 27.09
N SER A 84 11.03 -17.85 26.39
CA SER A 84 12.07 -18.76 25.88
C SER A 84 12.97 -18.06 24.86
N VAL A 85 12.42 -17.20 24.01
CA VAL A 85 13.19 -16.43 23.02
C VAL A 85 14.03 -15.36 23.70
N LEU A 86 13.48 -14.60 24.65
CA LEU A 86 14.22 -13.56 25.37
C LEU A 86 15.38 -14.12 26.20
N ASN A 87 15.22 -15.31 26.79
CA ASN A 87 16.33 -16.00 27.46
C ASN A 87 17.51 -16.33 26.53
N THR A 88 17.28 -16.47 25.21
CA THR A 88 18.37 -16.65 24.24
C THR A 88 19.06 -15.35 23.84
N LEU A 89 18.38 -14.21 23.99
CA LEU A 89 18.88 -12.88 23.60
C LEU A 89 19.64 -12.17 24.73
N GLY A 90 19.40 -12.55 25.98
CA GLY A 90 20.14 -12.05 27.15
C GLY A 90 19.37 -11.04 28.01
N ASP A 91 20.06 -10.54 29.03
CA ASP A 91 19.47 -9.63 30.01
C ASP A 91 19.14 -8.25 29.42
N ARG A 92 18.19 -7.54 30.06
CA ARG A 92 17.78 -6.21 29.63
C ARG A 92 18.97 -5.23 29.78
N PRO A 93 19.31 -4.45 28.76
CA PRO A 93 20.33 -3.41 28.86
C PRO A 93 19.98 -2.39 29.96
N ASP A 94 20.99 -1.96 30.72
CA ASP A 94 20.82 -0.90 31.72
C ASP A 94 20.48 0.44 31.05
N HIS A 95 19.73 1.30 31.73
CA HIS A 95 19.33 2.61 31.18
C HIS A 95 20.54 3.47 30.75
N GLU A 96 21.67 3.36 31.47
CA GLU A 96 22.92 4.04 31.16
C GLU A 96 23.53 3.55 29.84
N ALA A 97 23.42 2.25 29.54
CA ALA A 97 23.89 1.68 28.28
C ALA A 97 23.01 2.13 27.10
N VAL A 98 21.69 2.20 27.31
CA VAL A 98 20.72 2.71 26.32
C VAL A 98 20.97 4.18 26.02
N ASP A 99 21.16 5.01 27.04
CA ASP A 99 21.42 6.45 26.87
C ASP A 99 22.79 6.70 26.23
N THR A 100 23.79 5.88 26.57
CA THR A 100 25.11 5.91 25.91
C THR A 100 25.00 5.52 24.43
N ALA A 101 24.20 4.50 24.10
CA ALA A 101 23.96 4.09 22.71
C ALA A 101 23.25 5.21 21.91
N LYS A 102 22.23 5.85 22.49
CA LYS A 102 21.55 7.02 21.88
C LYS A 102 22.50 8.19 21.66
N ALA A 103 23.33 8.52 22.65
CA ALA A 103 24.32 9.59 22.54
C ALA A 103 25.37 9.27 21.46
N ARG A 104 25.80 8.01 21.37
CA ARG A 104 26.75 7.54 20.35
C ARG A 104 26.15 7.59 18.94
N LEU A 105 24.87 7.22 18.76
CA LEU A 105 24.17 7.38 17.48
C LEU A 105 24.09 8.84 17.05
N ALA A 106 23.70 9.74 17.97
CA ALA A 106 23.67 11.18 17.68
C ALA A 106 25.05 11.71 17.28
N HIS A 107 26.12 11.22 17.93
CA HIS A 107 27.49 11.58 17.56
C HIS A 107 27.90 11.03 16.16
N ILE A 108 27.54 9.79 15.84
CA ILE A 108 27.79 9.19 14.51
C ILE A 108 27.05 9.99 13.43
N GLU A 109 25.82 10.41 13.68
CA GLU A 109 25.03 11.22 12.74
C GLU A 109 25.60 12.63 12.55
N ALA A 110 26.03 13.28 13.63
CA ALA A 110 26.70 14.57 13.56
C ALA A 110 28.03 14.50 12.78
N THR A 111 28.84 13.46 13.04
CA THR A 111 30.11 13.26 12.34
C THR A 111 29.93 12.88 10.88
N LEU A 112 28.93 12.06 10.55
CA LEU A 112 28.56 11.77 9.16
C LEU A 112 28.12 13.04 8.43
N SER A 113 27.24 13.84 9.04
CA SER A 113 26.75 15.09 8.47
C SER A 113 27.90 16.06 8.16
N LYS A 114 28.83 16.22 9.09
CA LYS A 114 30.03 17.03 8.89
C LYS A 114 30.94 16.50 7.77
N LYS A 115 31.17 15.18 7.71
CA LYS A 115 31.97 14.56 6.63
C LYS A 115 31.32 14.75 5.26
N LEU A 116 30.00 14.67 5.17
CA LEU A 116 29.25 14.91 3.93
C LEU A 116 29.32 16.38 3.51
N GLU A 117 29.23 17.32 4.45
CA GLU A 117 29.39 18.75 4.20
C GLU A 117 30.81 19.09 3.69
N ASP A 118 31.85 18.55 4.34
CA ASP A 118 33.25 18.71 3.91
C ASP A 118 33.48 18.14 2.49
N LEU A 119 32.82 17.04 2.13
CA LEU A 119 32.87 16.47 0.78
C LEU A 119 32.21 17.38 -0.27
N VAL A 120 31.07 17.99 0.05
CA VAL A 120 30.35 18.92 -0.85
C VAL A 120 31.14 20.22 -1.05
N LEU A 121 31.85 20.69 -0.02
CA LEU A 121 32.67 21.90 -0.07
C LEU A 121 34.06 21.68 -0.70
N SER A 122 34.43 20.44 -1.01
CA SER A 122 35.77 20.13 -1.53
C SER A 122 35.99 20.70 -2.95
N PRO A 123 37.03 21.54 -3.15
CA PRO A 123 37.27 22.16 -4.45
C PRO A 123 37.73 21.12 -5.47
N ARG A 124 37.21 21.23 -6.69
CA ARG A 124 37.64 20.37 -7.81
C ARG A 124 39.09 20.69 -8.19
N PRO A 125 40.01 19.72 -8.21
CA PRO A 125 41.36 19.90 -8.73
C PRO A 125 41.34 20.31 -10.22
N SER A 126 42.28 21.16 -10.65
CA SER A 126 42.41 21.60 -12.05
C SER A 126 42.64 20.45 -13.03
N ASP A 127 43.27 19.38 -12.55
CA ASP A 127 43.83 18.30 -13.38
C ASP A 127 42.86 17.14 -13.60
N VAL A 128 41.65 17.20 -13.03
CA VAL A 128 40.65 16.13 -13.07
C VAL A 128 39.39 16.58 -13.82
N ASP A 129 38.95 15.74 -14.76
CA ASP A 129 37.72 15.97 -15.52
C ASP A 129 36.47 16.01 -14.61
N ARG A 130 35.48 16.80 -15.00
CA ARG A 130 34.27 17.08 -14.21
C ARG A 130 33.45 15.81 -13.93
N LEU A 131 33.38 14.88 -14.89
CA LEU A 131 32.63 13.63 -14.73
C LEU A 131 33.37 12.66 -13.80
N GLN A 132 34.69 12.54 -13.94
CA GLN A 132 35.52 11.72 -13.06
C GLN A 132 35.53 12.23 -11.63
N TRP A 133 35.56 13.55 -11.44
CA TRP A 133 35.47 14.18 -10.11
C TRP A 133 34.13 13.88 -9.42
N ARG A 134 33.02 13.92 -10.17
CA ARG A 134 31.69 13.57 -9.64
C ARG A 134 31.59 12.10 -9.23
N ALA A 135 32.14 11.18 -10.03
CA ALA A 135 32.17 9.76 -9.69
C ALA A 135 33.00 9.50 -8.42
N LEU A 136 34.15 10.16 -8.27
CA LEU A 136 35.01 10.04 -7.08
C LEU A 136 34.34 10.61 -5.82
N LEU A 137 33.60 11.71 -5.93
CA LEU A 137 32.81 12.25 -4.82
C LEU A 137 31.69 11.30 -4.39
N ALA A 138 30.97 10.72 -5.36
CA ALA A 138 29.91 9.75 -5.09
C ALA A 138 30.45 8.48 -4.39
N GLU A 139 31.61 7.99 -4.81
CA GLU A 139 32.28 6.85 -4.17
C GLU A 139 32.69 7.17 -2.72
N ARG A 140 33.26 8.35 -2.48
CA ARG A 140 33.62 8.79 -1.12
C ARG A 140 32.42 9.01 -0.21
N GLU A 141 31.33 9.57 -0.75
CA GLU A 141 30.05 9.72 -0.05
C GLU A 141 29.50 8.34 0.33
N HIS A 142 29.52 7.39 -0.60
CA HIS A 142 29.07 6.03 -0.36
C HIS A 142 29.89 5.33 0.73
N GLN A 143 31.22 5.44 0.69
CA GLN A 143 32.12 4.89 1.71
C GLN A 143 31.87 5.51 3.10
N CYS A 144 31.63 6.83 3.17
CA CYS A 144 31.30 7.50 4.44
C CYS A 144 29.99 6.98 5.04
N ARG A 145 28.96 6.80 4.20
CA ARG A 145 27.67 6.24 4.64
C ARG A 145 27.79 4.80 5.09
N GLN A 146 28.51 3.96 4.34
CA GLN A 146 28.73 2.56 4.72
C GLN A 146 29.49 2.42 6.04
N SER A 147 30.52 3.24 6.27
CA SER A 147 31.25 3.23 7.54
C SER A 147 30.37 3.64 8.72
N ALA A 148 29.56 4.70 8.55
CA ALA A 148 28.64 5.15 9.59
C ALA A 148 27.57 4.10 9.88
N GLU A 149 27.03 3.43 8.86
CA GLU A 149 26.04 2.36 9.03
C GLU A 149 26.60 1.20 9.87
N LYS A 150 27.84 0.79 9.60
CA LYS A 150 28.52 -0.24 10.40
C LYS A 150 28.65 0.17 11.87
N ASP A 151 28.99 1.43 12.14
CA ASP A 151 29.11 1.93 13.51
C ASP A 151 27.74 2.08 14.22
N LYS A 152 26.65 2.29 13.45
CA LYS A 152 25.28 2.34 13.97
C LYS A 152 24.75 0.95 14.36
N GLN A 153 25.18 -0.11 13.67
CA GLN A 153 24.67 -1.49 13.90
C GLN A 153 24.80 -1.91 15.37
N ASP A 154 25.94 -1.67 16.00
CA ASP A 154 26.16 -2.03 17.41
C ASP A 154 25.22 -1.28 18.36
N CYS A 155 24.97 0.01 18.10
CA CYS A 155 24.09 0.83 18.93
C CYS A 155 22.63 0.46 18.71
N ASN A 156 22.24 0.18 17.47
CA ASN A 156 20.90 -0.25 17.11
C ASN A 156 20.55 -1.61 17.73
N ALA A 157 21.51 -2.55 17.81
CA ALA A 157 21.29 -3.83 18.47
C ALA A 157 20.92 -3.67 19.96
N ILE A 158 21.56 -2.74 20.67
CA ILE A 158 21.27 -2.45 22.08
C ILE A 158 19.86 -1.85 22.24
N LEU A 159 19.48 -0.90 21.36
CA LEU A 159 18.17 -0.28 21.40
C LEU A 159 17.04 -1.26 21.04
N GLN A 160 17.23 -2.08 20.01
CA GLN A 160 16.29 -3.13 19.63
C GLN A 160 16.07 -4.13 20.77
N LEU A 161 17.13 -4.48 21.50
CA LEU A 161 17.00 -5.36 22.66
C LEU A 161 16.17 -4.72 23.78
N ASP A 162 16.36 -3.44 24.11
CA ASP A 162 15.53 -2.73 25.09
C ASP A 162 14.06 -2.60 24.65
N GLU A 163 13.82 -2.32 23.36
CA GLU A 163 12.47 -2.28 22.80
C GLU A 163 11.74 -3.63 22.90
N LEU A 164 12.45 -4.74 22.62
CA LEU A 164 11.92 -6.09 22.79
C LEU A 164 11.58 -6.40 24.25
N HIS A 165 12.43 -5.99 25.20
CA HIS A 165 12.15 -6.13 26.63
C HIS A 165 10.95 -5.29 27.08
N ALA A 166 10.79 -4.07 26.55
CA ALA A 166 9.63 -3.22 26.82
C ALA A 166 8.33 -3.81 26.26
N ALA A 167 8.38 -4.39 25.05
CA ALA A 167 7.25 -5.09 24.45
C ALA A 167 6.83 -6.32 25.27
N TYR A 168 7.81 -7.07 25.77
CA TYR A 168 7.54 -8.20 26.66
C TYR A 168 6.92 -7.77 28.00
N GLU A 169 7.37 -6.65 28.58
CA GLU A 169 6.77 -6.12 29.81
C GLU A 169 5.27 -5.75 29.60
N LYS A 170 4.92 -5.21 28.43
CA LYS A 170 3.53 -4.96 28.06
C LYS A 170 2.75 -6.26 27.92
N LEU A 171 3.34 -7.26 27.28
CA LEU A 171 2.73 -8.59 27.12
C LEU A 171 2.46 -9.26 28.47
N LEU A 172 3.35 -9.10 29.47
CA LEU A 172 3.13 -9.57 30.84
C LEU A 172 1.92 -8.88 31.51
N LYS A 173 1.77 -7.55 31.34
CA LYS A 173 0.61 -6.80 31.85
C LYS A 173 -0.69 -7.28 31.24
N ASP A 174 -0.73 -7.41 29.91
CA ASP A 174 -1.92 -7.86 29.20
C ASP A 174 -2.29 -9.31 29.56
N ALA A 175 -1.29 -10.17 29.80
CA ALA A 175 -1.51 -11.55 30.24
C ALA A 175 -2.11 -11.62 31.65
N GLU A 176 -1.62 -10.82 32.60
CA GLU A 176 -2.18 -10.74 33.96
C GLU A 176 -3.64 -10.26 33.94
N GLU A 177 -3.98 -9.27 33.11
CA GLU A 177 -5.35 -8.79 32.95
C GLU A 177 -6.29 -9.86 32.37
N ARG A 178 -5.82 -10.63 31.37
CA ARG A 178 -6.58 -11.76 30.82
C ARG A 178 -6.83 -12.84 31.87
N LEU A 179 -5.83 -13.17 32.68
CA LEU A 179 -5.95 -14.12 33.78
C LEU A 179 -6.95 -13.66 34.84
N LEU A 180 -6.94 -12.37 35.19
CA LEU A 180 -7.94 -11.77 36.09
C LEU A 180 -9.36 -11.86 35.53
N LYS A 181 -9.54 -11.66 34.22
CA LYS A 181 -10.85 -11.77 33.56
C LYS A 181 -11.37 -13.20 33.59
N ILE A 182 -10.50 -14.19 33.32
CA ILE A 182 -10.84 -15.62 33.41
C ILE A 182 -11.22 -15.99 34.86
N TYR A 183 -10.46 -15.50 35.84
CA TYR A 183 -10.75 -15.75 37.25
C TYR A 183 -12.10 -15.17 37.70
N ARG A 184 -12.39 -13.90 37.37
CA ARG A 184 -13.69 -13.26 37.69
C ARG A 184 -14.86 -14.01 37.05
N SER A 185 -14.70 -14.46 35.81
CA SER A 185 -15.74 -15.26 35.13
C SER A 185 -16.02 -16.62 35.80
N ALA A 186 -15.05 -17.17 36.54
CA ALA A 186 -15.22 -18.40 37.31
C ALA A 186 -15.84 -18.16 38.71
N GLU A 187 -15.64 -16.98 39.32
CA GLU A 187 -16.26 -16.62 40.61
C GLU A 187 -17.78 -16.37 40.50
N ASP A 188 -18.25 -15.83 39.37
CA ASP A 188 -19.67 -15.55 39.12
C ASP A 188 -20.53 -16.82 38.85
N GLY A 189 -20.00 -18.01 39.12
CA GLY A 189 -20.73 -19.28 38.99
C GLY A 189 -21.14 -19.63 37.56
N HIS A 190 -20.64 -18.92 36.56
CA HIS A 190 -20.73 -19.34 35.18
C HIS A 190 -19.81 -20.55 35.00
N VAL A 191 -20.44 -21.71 34.77
CA VAL A 191 -19.74 -22.91 34.34
C VAL A 191 -18.87 -22.52 33.15
N VAL A 192 -17.55 -22.60 33.33
CA VAL A 192 -16.58 -22.60 32.25
C VAL A 192 -16.84 -23.88 31.45
N GLY A 193 -17.81 -23.79 30.55
CA GLY A 193 -18.42 -24.92 29.87
C GLY A 193 -19.86 -24.63 29.50
N GLN A 194 -20.02 -24.14 28.27
CA GLN A 194 -21.26 -24.05 27.50
C GLN A 194 -22.17 -22.85 27.85
N HIS A 195 -22.30 -21.98 26.86
CA HIS A 195 -23.16 -20.79 26.78
C HIS A 195 -22.54 -19.47 27.25
N GLN A 196 -21.41 -19.11 26.62
CA GLN A 196 -21.52 -17.95 25.73
C GLN A 196 -22.06 -18.45 24.39
N GLN A 197 -23.36 -18.27 24.16
CA GLN A 197 -23.85 -18.05 22.81
C GLN A 197 -23.27 -16.71 22.34
N GLU A 198 -22.85 -16.47 21.12
CA GLU A 198 -22.68 -17.29 19.92
C GLU A 198 -21.91 -16.32 18.98
N GLU A 199 -20.59 -16.24 19.13
CA GLU A 199 -19.76 -16.37 17.93
C GLU A 199 -19.32 -17.83 17.98
N GLU A 200 -20.07 -18.70 17.31
CA GLU A 200 -19.71 -20.10 17.09
C GLU A 200 -18.20 -20.24 16.77
N PRO A 201 -17.57 -21.38 17.10
CA PRO A 201 -16.18 -21.70 16.78
C PRO A 201 -16.05 -22.04 15.28
N VAL A 202 -16.53 -21.15 14.41
CA VAL A 202 -16.19 -21.17 12.99
C VAL A 202 -14.68 -20.93 12.87
N GLY A 203 -14.09 -20.15 13.79
CA GLY A 203 -12.64 -19.84 13.79
C GLY A 203 -11.73 -21.07 13.80
N ASP A 204 -12.02 -22.10 14.62
CA ASP A 204 -11.18 -23.31 14.65
C ASP A 204 -11.38 -24.18 13.40
N GLN A 205 -12.62 -24.29 12.88
CA GLN A 205 -12.89 -25.00 11.62
C GLN A 205 -12.26 -24.30 10.40
N ILE A 206 -12.35 -22.96 10.34
CA ILE A 206 -11.75 -22.16 9.28
C ILE A 206 -10.22 -22.22 9.38
N HIS A 207 -9.66 -22.15 10.58
CA HIS A 207 -8.22 -22.26 10.76
C HIS A 207 -7.73 -23.67 10.40
N GLU A 208 -8.48 -24.71 10.71
CA GLU A 208 -8.20 -26.09 10.28
C GLU A 208 -8.36 -26.26 8.76
N GLU A 209 -9.32 -25.59 8.12
CA GLU A 209 -9.50 -25.59 6.65
C GLU A 209 -8.36 -24.82 5.94
N VAL A 210 -7.96 -23.65 6.45
CA VAL A 210 -6.80 -22.89 5.95
C VAL A 210 -5.51 -23.69 6.16
N VAL A 211 -5.35 -24.36 7.31
CA VAL A 211 -4.22 -25.26 7.57
C VAL A 211 -4.27 -26.49 6.66
N GLY A 212 -5.46 -27.03 6.37
CA GLY A 212 -5.67 -28.12 5.42
C GLY A 212 -5.26 -27.74 4.01
N ILE A 213 -5.64 -26.53 3.55
CA ILE A 213 -5.21 -25.98 2.25
C ILE A 213 -3.69 -25.77 2.23
N LEU A 214 -3.07 -25.29 3.32
CA LEU A 214 -1.62 -25.15 3.44
C LEU A 214 -0.90 -26.52 3.37
N GLN A 215 -1.44 -27.56 4.01
CA GLN A 215 -0.91 -28.92 3.95
C GLN A 215 -1.06 -29.51 2.54
N GLN A 216 -2.21 -29.30 1.89
CA GLN A 216 -2.47 -29.74 0.53
C GLN A 216 -1.56 -29.03 -0.48
N ALA A 217 -1.33 -27.73 -0.29
CA ALA A 217 -0.46 -26.90 -1.09
C ALA A 217 1.03 -27.28 -0.94
N SER A 218 1.42 -27.83 0.21
CA SER A 218 2.77 -28.36 0.41
C SER A 218 3.01 -29.68 -0.33
N GLY A 219 1.96 -30.43 -0.71
CA GLY A 219 2.06 -31.74 -1.37
C GLY A 219 1.65 -31.74 -2.85
N THR A 220 0.81 -30.80 -3.27
CA THR A 220 0.30 -30.67 -4.65
C THR A 220 0.36 -29.20 -5.05
N GLY A 221 0.80 -28.91 -6.28
CA GLY A 221 0.78 -27.53 -6.80
C GLY A 221 -0.66 -27.04 -6.91
N LEU A 222 -1.12 -26.26 -5.92
CA LEU A 222 -2.42 -25.61 -5.99
C LEU A 222 -2.30 -24.36 -6.85
N ASP A 223 -3.05 -24.35 -7.94
CA ASP A 223 -3.11 -23.20 -8.85
C ASP A 223 -4.22 -22.21 -8.45
N ARG A 224 -5.25 -22.68 -7.71
CA ARG A 224 -6.43 -21.88 -7.35
C ARG A 224 -6.85 -22.15 -5.92
N VAL A 225 -7.01 -21.09 -5.13
CA VAL A 225 -7.56 -21.16 -3.77
C VAL A 225 -8.71 -20.16 -3.64
N ASN A 226 -9.87 -20.65 -3.21
CA ASN A 226 -11.03 -19.85 -2.89
C ASN A 226 -11.38 -20.00 -1.41
N LEU A 227 -11.23 -18.91 -0.68
CA LEU A 227 -11.50 -18.74 0.75
C LEU A 227 -12.51 -17.61 0.98
N SER A 228 -13.35 -17.31 -0.02
CA SER A 228 -14.35 -16.26 0.08
C SER A 228 -15.47 -16.59 1.07
N GLY A 229 -16.01 -15.57 1.76
CA GLY A 229 -17.17 -15.74 2.63
C GLY A 229 -16.90 -16.51 3.93
N ARG A 230 -15.63 -16.66 4.33
CA ARG A 230 -15.21 -17.50 5.46
C ARG A 230 -14.99 -16.73 6.75
N ARG A 231 -15.36 -15.44 6.85
CA ARG A 231 -15.17 -14.61 8.06
C ARG A 231 -13.73 -14.66 8.62
N LEU A 232 -12.75 -14.78 7.72
CA LEU A 232 -11.33 -14.78 8.08
C LEU A 232 -10.94 -13.42 8.64
N ARG A 233 -10.34 -13.38 9.84
CA ARG A 233 -9.82 -12.13 10.44
C ARG A 233 -8.36 -11.85 10.10
N PHE A 234 -7.58 -12.91 9.88
CA PHE A 234 -6.17 -12.84 9.53
C PHE A 234 -5.81 -13.92 8.52
N LEU A 235 -4.81 -13.65 7.69
CA LEU A 235 -4.19 -14.62 6.78
C LEU A 235 -2.83 -15.01 7.36
N PRO A 236 -2.53 -16.31 7.58
CA PRO A 236 -1.26 -16.75 8.16
C PRO A 236 -0.09 -16.54 7.18
N GLU A 237 1.09 -16.19 7.70
CA GLU A 237 2.30 -15.96 6.88
C GLU A 237 2.74 -17.18 6.06
N ALA A 238 2.38 -18.39 6.52
CA ALA A 238 2.67 -19.63 5.81
C ALA A 238 2.04 -19.67 4.40
N PHE A 239 1.00 -18.87 4.14
CA PHE A 239 0.34 -18.79 2.84
C PHE A 239 1.26 -18.28 1.74
N GLY A 240 2.25 -17.45 2.08
CA GLY A 240 3.29 -16.99 1.15
C GLY A 240 4.19 -18.09 0.61
N ARG A 241 4.17 -19.31 1.18
CA ARG A 241 5.00 -20.44 0.72
C ARG A 241 4.40 -21.17 -0.49
N ILE A 242 3.16 -20.85 -0.88
CA ILE A 242 2.46 -21.51 -1.99
C ILE A 242 2.86 -20.86 -3.33
N THR A 243 4.10 -21.05 -3.75
CA THR A 243 4.67 -20.39 -4.95
C THR A 243 3.99 -20.78 -6.27
N GLY A 244 3.20 -21.86 -6.28
CA GLY A 244 2.44 -22.34 -7.44
C GLY A 244 1.12 -21.60 -7.71
N LEU A 245 0.65 -20.76 -6.78
CA LEU A 245 -0.70 -20.21 -6.83
C LEU A 245 -0.86 -19.19 -7.97
N LEU A 246 -1.92 -19.35 -8.77
CA LEU A 246 -2.29 -18.45 -9.87
C LEU A 246 -3.50 -17.58 -9.51
N HIS A 247 -4.47 -18.11 -8.76
CA HIS A 247 -5.69 -17.39 -8.39
C HIS A 247 -5.96 -17.52 -6.89
N LEU A 248 -6.13 -16.39 -6.22
CA LEU A 248 -6.46 -16.32 -4.80
C LEU A 248 -7.69 -15.44 -4.59
N ASP A 249 -8.76 -16.04 -4.09
CA ASP A 249 -9.98 -15.34 -3.69
C ASP A 249 -10.14 -15.38 -2.18
N LEU A 250 -10.05 -14.22 -1.55
CA LEU A 250 -10.25 -13.97 -0.12
C LEU A 250 -11.39 -12.95 0.10
N SER A 251 -12.28 -12.78 -0.88
CA SER A 251 -13.36 -11.80 -0.80
C SER A 251 -14.40 -12.11 0.27
N ASN A 252 -15.13 -11.10 0.74
CA ASN A 252 -16.21 -11.25 1.74
C ASN A 252 -15.70 -11.91 3.04
N ASN A 253 -14.60 -11.43 3.57
CA ASN A 253 -14.04 -11.84 4.86
C ASN A 253 -13.92 -10.63 5.80
N ASP A 254 -13.35 -10.84 6.98
CA ASP A 254 -13.14 -9.78 8.00
C ASP A 254 -11.64 -9.43 8.13
N LEU A 255 -10.88 -9.55 7.03
CA LEU A 255 -9.42 -9.36 7.05
C LEU A 255 -9.09 -7.90 7.34
N GLN A 256 -8.27 -7.66 8.36
CA GLN A 256 -7.81 -6.32 8.74
C GLN A 256 -6.47 -5.95 8.09
N ALA A 257 -5.64 -6.94 7.80
CA ALA A 257 -4.35 -6.78 7.15
C ALA A 257 -4.00 -8.00 6.30
N ILE A 258 -3.15 -7.79 5.29
CA ILE A 258 -2.53 -8.85 4.50
C ILE A 258 -1.06 -8.95 4.91
N PRO A 259 -0.55 -10.15 5.23
CA PRO A 259 0.85 -10.33 5.63
C PRO A 259 1.81 -10.07 4.46
N ASP A 260 3.01 -9.59 4.77
CA ASP A 260 4.07 -9.34 3.77
C ASP A 260 4.47 -10.58 2.99
N SER A 261 4.26 -11.76 3.58
CA SER A 261 4.45 -13.06 2.93
C SER A 261 3.66 -13.22 1.62
N ILE A 262 2.63 -12.41 1.35
CA ILE A 262 1.86 -12.46 0.10
C ILE A 262 2.76 -12.32 -1.14
N ALA A 263 3.89 -11.61 -1.01
CA ALA A 263 4.88 -11.46 -2.07
C ALA A 263 5.56 -12.78 -2.49
N GLY A 264 5.53 -13.81 -1.64
CA GLY A 264 6.04 -15.14 -2.00
C GLY A 264 5.21 -15.86 -3.06
N LEU A 265 4.01 -15.36 -3.37
CA LEU A 265 3.14 -15.89 -4.43
C LEU A 265 3.58 -15.39 -5.83
N GLU A 266 4.81 -15.68 -6.21
CA GLU A 266 5.47 -15.11 -7.42
C GLU A 266 4.68 -15.33 -8.73
N LYS A 267 3.88 -16.40 -8.83
CA LYS A 267 3.10 -16.75 -10.02
C LYS A 267 1.66 -16.21 -10.00
N LEU A 268 1.25 -15.50 -8.95
CA LEU A 268 -0.12 -15.06 -8.78
C LEU A 268 -0.54 -14.12 -9.91
N GLN A 269 -1.67 -14.41 -10.53
CA GLN A 269 -2.25 -13.65 -11.63
C GLN A 269 -3.53 -12.93 -11.20
N GLU A 270 -4.30 -13.49 -10.27
CA GLU A 270 -5.56 -12.89 -9.81
C GLU A 270 -5.61 -12.92 -8.29
N LEU A 271 -5.82 -11.74 -7.70
CA LEU A 271 -5.98 -11.55 -6.27
C LEU A 271 -7.26 -10.77 -6.00
N ASN A 272 -8.21 -11.42 -5.33
CA ASN A 272 -9.46 -10.80 -4.90
C ASN A 272 -9.48 -10.69 -3.36
N LEU A 273 -9.45 -9.46 -2.87
CA LEU A 273 -9.54 -9.07 -1.45
C LEU A 273 -10.79 -8.20 -1.21
N SER A 274 -11.75 -8.20 -2.13
CA SER A 274 -12.93 -7.33 -2.02
C SER A 274 -13.78 -7.63 -0.78
N SER A 275 -14.49 -6.62 -0.27
CA SER A 275 -15.40 -6.73 0.88
C SER A 275 -14.69 -7.30 2.11
N ASN A 276 -13.66 -6.61 2.56
CA ASN A 276 -12.88 -6.90 3.77
C ASN A 276 -12.78 -5.63 4.63
N LEU A 277 -11.95 -5.65 5.67
CA LEU A 277 -11.74 -4.53 6.60
C LEU A 277 -10.33 -3.94 6.50
N LEU A 278 -9.68 -4.07 5.34
CA LEU A 278 -8.29 -3.66 5.14
C LEU A 278 -8.13 -2.14 5.26
N GLU A 279 -7.23 -1.69 6.13
CA GLU A 279 -6.88 -0.26 6.28
C GLU A 279 -5.70 0.15 5.38
N SER A 280 -4.81 -0.80 5.07
CA SER A 280 -3.69 -0.64 4.16
C SER A 280 -3.40 -1.93 3.40
N LEU A 281 -2.62 -1.81 2.32
CA LEU A 281 -2.00 -2.95 1.65
C LEU A 281 -0.50 -2.95 1.98
N PRO A 282 0.14 -4.12 2.10
CA PRO A 282 1.57 -4.20 2.35
C PRO A 282 2.37 -3.69 1.14
N ASP A 283 3.50 -3.02 1.39
CA ASP A 283 4.41 -2.54 0.34
C ASP A 283 4.94 -3.70 -0.52
N THR A 284 5.00 -4.89 0.04
CA THR A 284 5.43 -6.11 -0.64
C THR A 284 4.49 -6.53 -1.78
N ILE A 285 3.27 -5.99 -1.89
CA ILE A 285 2.35 -6.26 -3.01
C ILE A 285 2.98 -5.95 -4.38
N GLY A 286 3.88 -4.95 -4.43
CA GLY A 286 4.60 -4.56 -5.65
C GLY A 286 5.52 -5.64 -6.23
N LEU A 287 5.84 -6.68 -5.45
CA LEU A 287 6.67 -7.80 -5.90
C LEU A 287 5.91 -8.81 -6.77
N LEU A 288 4.58 -8.74 -6.81
CA LEU A 288 3.72 -9.63 -7.61
C LEU A 288 3.72 -9.24 -9.09
N GLN A 289 4.85 -9.44 -9.78
CA GLN A 289 5.05 -8.98 -11.16
C GLN A 289 4.13 -9.65 -12.19
N ASN A 290 3.57 -10.82 -11.87
CA ASN A 290 2.65 -11.58 -12.74
C ASN A 290 1.17 -11.25 -12.52
N LEU A 291 0.86 -10.38 -11.55
CA LEU A 291 -0.51 -10.04 -11.18
C LEU A 291 -1.18 -9.28 -12.33
N LYS A 292 -2.32 -9.80 -12.79
CA LYS A 292 -3.14 -9.25 -13.87
C LYS A 292 -4.42 -8.61 -13.35
N LEU A 293 -5.03 -9.17 -12.32
CA LEU A 293 -6.23 -8.66 -11.70
C LEU A 293 -6.02 -8.48 -10.20
N LEU A 294 -6.21 -7.26 -9.73
CA LEU A 294 -6.25 -6.95 -8.31
C LEU A 294 -7.58 -6.28 -7.98
N ASN A 295 -8.38 -6.94 -7.16
CA ASN A 295 -9.60 -6.37 -6.62
C ASN A 295 -9.46 -6.20 -5.10
N VAL A 296 -9.50 -4.95 -4.64
CA VAL A 296 -9.50 -4.57 -3.22
C VAL A 296 -10.71 -3.68 -2.90
N SER A 297 -11.78 -3.77 -3.69
CA SER A 297 -12.97 -2.95 -3.53
C SER A 297 -13.70 -3.21 -2.21
N GLY A 298 -14.36 -2.23 -1.63
CA GLY A 298 -15.17 -2.45 -0.42
C GLY A 298 -14.31 -2.72 0.82
N ASN A 299 -13.24 -1.95 0.98
CA ASN A 299 -12.33 -2.00 2.13
C ASN A 299 -12.31 -0.61 2.81
N LYS A 300 -11.34 -0.38 3.71
CA LYS A 300 -11.16 0.90 4.42
C LYS A 300 -9.85 1.59 4.03
N LEU A 301 -9.33 1.32 2.84
CA LEU A 301 -8.03 1.82 2.40
C LEU A 301 -8.03 3.35 2.31
N ILE A 302 -7.03 3.98 2.94
CA ILE A 302 -6.85 5.45 2.92
C ILE A 302 -5.87 5.87 1.81
N ALA A 303 -4.91 4.99 1.51
CA ALA A 303 -3.93 5.14 0.43
C ALA A 303 -3.57 3.77 -0.16
N LEU A 304 -3.06 3.77 -1.39
CA LEU A 304 -2.41 2.61 -1.99
C LEU A 304 -0.90 2.75 -1.78
N PRO A 305 -0.16 1.65 -1.54
CA PRO A 305 1.29 1.70 -1.44
C PRO A 305 1.88 2.09 -2.80
N ASP A 306 2.91 2.93 -2.81
CA ASP A 306 3.57 3.37 -4.06
C ASP A 306 4.13 2.17 -4.84
N SER A 307 4.47 1.10 -4.13
CA SER A 307 4.98 -0.13 -4.70
C SER A 307 4.01 -0.84 -5.65
N ILE A 308 2.69 -0.58 -5.56
CA ILE A 308 1.68 -1.17 -6.46
C ILE A 308 1.98 -0.87 -7.93
N CYS A 309 2.67 0.25 -8.20
CA CYS A 309 3.09 0.64 -9.55
C CYS A 309 4.03 -0.41 -10.18
N HIS A 310 4.76 -1.19 -9.38
CA HIS A 310 5.68 -2.22 -9.89
C HIS A 310 4.97 -3.49 -10.41
N CYS A 311 3.66 -3.63 -10.22
CA CYS A 311 2.85 -4.72 -10.78
C CYS A 311 2.63 -4.52 -12.30
N ARG A 312 3.69 -4.58 -13.10
CA ARG A 312 3.68 -4.21 -14.54
C ARG A 312 2.72 -5.03 -15.41
N SER A 313 2.35 -6.23 -14.97
CA SER A 313 1.40 -7.10 -15.67
C SER A 313 -0.07 -6.78 -15.39
N LEU A 314 -0.36 -5.79 -14.54
CA LEU A 314 -1.71 -5.49 -14.10
C LEU A 314 -2.56 -4.99 -15.28
N VAL A 315 -3.70 -5.62 -15.49
CA VAL A 315 -4.68 -5.35 -16.53
C VAL A 315 -5.93 -4.71 -15.92
N GLU A 316 -6.35 -5.19 -14.76
CA GLU A 316 -7.52 -4.68 -14.04
C GLU A 316 -7.17 -4.36 -12.58
N LEU A 317 -7.46 -3.12 -12.18
CA LEU A 317 -7.34 -2.65 -10.82
C LEU A 317 -8.69 -2.11 -10.36
N ASP A 318 -9.26 -2.76 -9.35
CA ASP A 318 -10.47 -2.29 -8.68
C ASP A 318 -10.15 -1.93 -7.23
N VAL A 319 -10.23 -0.64 -6.93
CA VAL A 319 -10.03 -0.05 -5.60
C VAL A 319 -11.26 0.75 -5.17
N SER A 320 -12.42 0.45 -5.75
CA SER A 320 -13.68 1.14 -5.48
C SER A 320 -14.20 0.93 -4.06
N PHE A 321 -15.12 1.78 -3.60
CA PHE A 321 -15.71 1.67 -2.24
C PHE A 321 -14.63 1.62 -1.14
N ASN A 322 -13.75 2.61 -1.13
CA ASN A 322 -12.69 2.77 -0.13
C ASN A 322 -12.67 4.23 0.36
N ASN A 323 -11.65 4.60 1.14
CA ASN A 323 -11.46 5.96 1.63
C ASN A 323 -10.23 6.65 0.99
N LEU A 324 -9.88 6.28 -0.24
CA LEU A 324 -8.68 6.78 -0.91
C LEU A 324 -8.76 8.28 -1.13
N THR A 325 -7.71 8.99 -0.75
CA THR A 325 -7.60 10.45 -0.93
C THR A 325 -6.77 10.86 -2.15
N TYR A 326 -5.86 9.98 -2.59
CA TYR A 326 -5.02 10.15 -3.77
C TYR A 326 -4.65 8.80 -4.37
N LEU A 327 -4.20 8.82 -5.62
CA LEU A 327 -3.54 7.68 -6.28
C LEU A 327 -2.01 7.87 -6.24
N PRO A 328 -1.23 6.78 -6.27
CA PRO A 328 0.23 6.84 -6.37
C PRO A 328 0.70 7.68 -7.55
N THR A 329 1.74 8.49 -7.33
CA THR A 329 2.22 9.46 -8.33
C THR A 329 2.75 8.82 -9.61
N ASN A 330 3.19 7.56 -9.56
CA ASN A 330 3.78 6.83 -10.68
C ASN A 330 2.85 5.81 -11.35
N ILE A 331 1.55 5.80 -10.99
CA ILE A 331 0.59 4.77 -11.43
C ILE A 331 0.61 4.56 -12.96
N GLY A 332 0.67 5.64 -13.74
CA GLY A 332 0.64 5.54 -15.21
C GLY A 332 1.99 5.55 -15.91
N TYR A 333 3.12 5.60 -15.19
CA TYR A 333 4.43 5.37 -15.81
C TYR A 333 4.80 3.89 -15.88
N GLU A 334 4.42 3.11 -14.86
CA GLU A 334 4.80 1.70 -14.74
C GLU A 334 3.67 0.72 -15.14
N LEU A 335 2.40 1.04 -14.87
CA LEU A 335 1.24 0.16 -15.19
C LEU A 335 0.79 0.31 -16.65
N VAL A 336 1.72 0.09 -17.58
CA VAL A 336 1.51 0.29 -19.03
C VAL A 336 0.45 -0.66 -19.64
N ASN A 337 0.16 -1.78 -18.99
CA ASN A 337 -0.80 -2.79 -19.45
C ASN A 337 -2.21 -2.61 -18.88
N LEU A 338 -2.42 -1.63 -17.99
CA LEU A 338 -3.70 -1.46 -17.31
C LEU A 338 -4.77 -1.05 -18.31
N GLN A 339 -5.85 -1.82 -18.37
CA GLN A 339 -6.99 -1.61 -19.27
C GLN A 339 -8.24 -1.13 -18.53
N LYS A 340 -8.41 -1.54 -17.27
CA LYS A 340 -9.56 -1.14 -16.45
C LYS A 340 -9.08 -0.62 -15.10
N LEU A 341 -9.48 0.60 -14.78
CA LEU A 341 -9.24 1.23 -13.49
C LEU A 341 -10.58 1.66 -12.89
N SER A 342 -10.92 1.10 -11.74
CA SER A 342 -12.15 1.39 -11.01
C SER A 342 -11.80 2.00 -9.66
N ILE A 343 -12.09 3.28 -9.48
CA ILE A 343 -11.76 4.10 -8.30
C ILE A 343 -12.99 4.80 -7.71
N GLN A 344 -14.19 4.41 -8.13
CA GLN A 344 -15.45 5.01 -7.70
C GLN A 344 -15.70 4.87 -6.20
N LEU A 345 -16.53 5.76 -5.64
CA LEU A 345 -16.90 5.76 -4.22
C LEU A 345 -15.65 5.83 -3.32
N ASN A 346 -14.83 6.85 -3.55
CA ASN A 346 -13.65 7.20 -2.78
C ASN A 346 -13.66 8.71 -2.46
N LYS A 347 -12.56 9.26 -1.94
CA LYS A 347 -12.41 10.69 -1.60
C LYS A 347 -11.29 11.35 -2.42
N ILE A 348 -11.11 10.92 -3.66
CA ILE A 348 -9.99 11.36 -4.50
C ILE A 348 -10.28 12.77 -4.99
N ARG A 349 -9.37 13.71 -4.69
CA ARG A 349 -9.51 15.12 -5.07
C ARG A 349 -8.94 15.48 -6.43
N SER A 350 -7.92 14.75 -6.86
CA SER A 350 -7.24 14.96 -8.13
C SER A 350 -6.58 13.68 -8.62
N LEU A 351 -6.62 13.44 -9.92
CA LEU A 351 -5.84 12.39 -10.56
C LEU A 351 -4.41 12.89 -10.80
N PRO A 352 -3.36 12.09 -10.51
CA PRO A 352 -1.99 12.49 -10.82
C PRO A 352 -1.79 12.59 -12.34
N THR A 353 -0.90 13.48 -12.77
CA THR A 353 -0.60 13.69 -14.21
C THR A 353 -0.09 12.42 -14.91
N SER A 354 0.48 11.50 -14.14
CA SER A 354 0.93 10.19 -14.64
C SER A 354 -0.22 9.32 -15.12
N VAL A 355 -1.47 9.48 -14.66
CA VAL A 355 -2.63 8.73 -15.18
C VAL A 355 -2.73 8.85 -16.70
N CYS A 356 -2.36 10.01 -17.27
CA CYS A 356 -2.32 10.24 -18.71
C CYS A 356 -1.28 9.37 -19.45
N GLY A 357 -0.41 8.67 -18.73
CA GLY A 357 0.56 7.70 -19.24
C GLY A 357 0.00 6.28 -19.41
N LEU A 358 -1.21 5.98 -18.91
CA LEU A 358 -1.86 4.68 -19.03
C LEU A 358 -2.36 4.42 -20.47
N ARG A 359 -1.43 4.18 -21.40
CA ARG A 359 -1.71 4.07 -22.85
C ARG A 359 -2.67 2.95 -23.21
N SER A 360 -2.76 1.90 -22.40
CA SER A 360 -3.65 0.75 -22.64
C SER A 360 -5.03 0.90 -22.00
N LEU A 361 -5.30 2.00 -21.28
CA LEU A 361 -6.53 2.17 -20.53
C LEU A 361 -7.74 2.26 -21.46
N ARG A 362 -8.74 1.42 -21.20
CA ARG A 362 -9.99 1.31 -21.97
C ARG A 362 -11.20 1.76 -21.16
N SER A 363 -11.16 1.55 -19.84
CA SER A 363 -12.26 1.90 -18.95
C SER A 363 -11.71 2.57 -17.70
N LEU A 364 -12.23 3.77 -17.40
CA LEU A 364 -11.98 4.47 -16.16
C LEU A 364 -13.30 4.81 -15.50
N ASP A 365 -13.51 4.27 -14.31
CA ASP A 365 -14.64 4.65 -13.46
C ASP A 365 -14.15 5.40 -12.22
N ALA A 366 -14.51 6.67 -12.13
CA ALA A 366 -14.17 7.55 -11.00
C ALA A 366 -15.39 8.32 -10.47
N HIS A 367 -16.59 7.77 -10.63
CA HIS A 367 -17.81 8.39 -10.09
C HIS A 367 -17.84 8.40 -8.56
N PHE A 368 -18.61 9.31 -7.95
CA PHE A 368 -18.65 9.51 -6.49
C PHE A 368 -17.24 9.68 -5.88
N ASN A 369 -16.52 10.69 -6.34
CA ASN A 369 -15.27 11.16 -5.74
C ASN A 369 -15.36 12.66 -5.44
N GLU A 370 -14.24 13.28 -5.05
CA GLU A 370 -14.12 14.72 -4.79
C GLU A 370 -13.31 15.42 -5.91
N LEU A 371 -13.37 14.91 -7.15
CA LEU A 371 -12.49 15.39 -8.23
C LEU A 371 -12.78 16.85 -8.57
N ARG A 372 -11.73 17.69 -8.52
CA ARG A 372 -11.80 19.11 -8.92
C ARG A 372 -11.63 19.35 -10.42
N GLY A 373 -11.02 18.40 -11.10
CA GLY A 373 -10.55 18.58 -12.46
C GLY A 373 -9.80 17.37 -12.95
N LEU A 374 -9.58 17.34 -14.27
CA LEU A 374 -8.72 16.36 -14.91
C LEU A 374 -7.39 17.01 -15.29
N PRO A 375 -6.28 16.24 -15.33
CA PRO A 375 -5.00 16.75 -15.82
C PRO A 375 -5.10 17.29 -17.25
N LEU A 376 -4.34 18.35 -17.58
CA LEU A 376 -4.35 18.97 -18.92
C LEU A 376 -4.01 17.99 -20.06
N ALA A 377 -3.23 16.95 -19.78
CA ALA A 377 -2.82 15.95 -20.75
C ALA A 377 -3.75 14.72 -20.84
N PHE A 378 -4.97 14.81 -20.30
CA PHE A 378 -5.91 13.68 -20.22
C PHE A 378 -6.27 13.10 -21.61
N GLY A 379 -6.27 13.94 -22.66
CA GLY A 379 -6.44 13.53 -24.05
C GLY A 379 -5.43 12.50 -24.58
N ARG A 380 -4.31 12.26 -23.87
CA ARG A 380 -3.33 11.22 -24.24
C ARG A 380 -3.88 9.79 -24.11
N LEU A 381 -5.00 9.58 -23.42
CA LEU A 381 -5.66 8.29 -23.23
C LEU A 381 -6.44 7.86 -24.48
N ILE A 382 -5.75 7.76 -25.62
CA ILE A 382 -6.36 7.53 -26.94
C ILE A 382 -7.13 6.21 -27.06
N ASN A 383 -6.86 5.23 -26.20
CA ASN A 383 -7.52 3.92 -26.19
C ASN A 383 -8.74 3.84 -25.26
N LEU A 384 -9.05 4.93 -24.55
CA LEU A 384 -10.16 4.98 -23.60
C LEU A 384 -11.50 4.87 -24.35
N GLN A 385 -12.37 3.99 -23.88
CA GLN A 385 -13.67 3.66 -24.49
C GLN A 385 -14.84 4.00 -23.56
N SER A 386 -14.66 3.81 -22.26
CA SER A 386 -15.65 4.15 -21.23
C SER A 386 -15.03 5.04 -20.17
N LEU A 387 -15.71 6.16 -19.89
CA LEU A 387 -15.31 7.10 -18.86
C LEU A 387 -16.53 7.50 -18.04
N ASN A 388 -16.49 7.21 -16.74
CA ASN A 388 -17.51 7.63 -15.80
C ASN A 388 -16.89 8.59 -14.76
N LEU A 389 -17.35 9.83 -14.77
CA LEU A 389 -16.95 10.90 -13.84
C LEU A 389 -18.17 11.48 -13.13
N ALA A 390 -19.28 10.75 -13.11
CA ALA A 390 -20.51 11.24 -12.51
C ALA A 390 -20.34 11.55 -11.02
N SER A 391 -21.14 12.47 -10.49
CA SER A 391 -21.30 12.67 -9.04
C SER A 391 -19.99 13.07 -8.33
N ASN A 392 -19.21 13.98 -8.91
CA ASN A 392 -18.08 14.67 -8.25
C ASN A 392 -18.51 16.06 -7.70
N PHE A 393 -19.77 16.12 -7.25
CA PHE A 393 -20.69 17.21 -6.89
C PHE A 393 -20.22 18.65 -6.58
N THR A 394 -18.98 18.89 -6.14
CA THR A 394 -18.59 20.20 -5.59
C THR A 394 -17.62 21.00 -6.47
N ASP A 395 -16.68 20.37 -7.19
CA ASP A 395 -15.54 21.12 -7.72
C ASP A 395 -15.21 20.88 -9.22
N LEU A 396 -15.80 19.89 -9.90
CA LEU A 396 -15.52 19.65 -11.34
C LEU A 396 -16.26 20.67 -12.22
N THR A 397 -15.58 21.78 -12.53
CA THR A 397 -16.15 22.91 -13.28
C THR A 397 -15.90 22.87 -14.78
N GLU A 398 -14.78 22.27 -15.20
CA GLU A 398 -14.35 22.26 -16.60
C GLU A 398 -13.60 20.97 -16.97
N LEU A 399 -13.61 20.68 -18.27
CA LEU A 399 -12.81 19.62 -18.87
C LEU A 399 -11.64 20.24 -19.62
N PRO A 400 -10.48 19.57 -19.71
CA PRO A 400 -9.31 20.11 -20.40
C PRO A 400 -9.55 20.22 -21.92
N ASP A 401 -8.88 21.16 -22.58
CA ASP A 401 -9.00 21.35 -24.04
C ASP A 401 -8.55 20.12 -24.85
N THR A 402 -7.70 19.26 -24.28
CA THR A 402 -7.26 18.00 -24.91
C THR A 402 -8.31 16.90 -24.83
N PHE A 403 -9.45 17.12 -24.16
CA PHE A 403 -10.46 16.08 -23.97
C PHE A 403 -11.04 15.57 -25.30
N GLY A 404 -11.09 16.42 -26.33
CA GLY A 404 -11.47 16.04 -27.70
C GLY A 404 -10.52 15.06 -28.40
N ASP A 405 -9.32 14.81 -27.86
CA ASP A 405 -8.37 13.84 -28.41
C ASP A 405 -8.70 12.37 -28.06
N LEU A 406 -9.71 12.14 -27.20
CA LEU A 406 -10.19 10.80 -26.82
C LEU A 406 -11.04 10.15 -27.94
N THR A 407 -10.43 9.97 -29.11
CA THR A 407 -11.09 9.55 -30.36
C THR A 407 -11.78 8.18 -30.32
N ASN A 408 -11.38 7.28 -29.41
CA ASN A 408 -12.01 5.97 -29.22
C ASN A 408 -13.08 5.93 -28.12
N LEU A 409 -13.38 7.06 -27.48
CA LEU A 409 -14.35 7.14 -26.39
C LEU A 409 -15.76 6.88 -26.92
N LYS A 410 -16.46 5.91 -26.34
CA LYS A 410 -17.81 5.47 -26.74
C LYS A 410 -18.88 5.86 -25.74
N GLU A 411 -18.53 5.79 -24.45
CA GLU A 411 -19.44 6.03 -23.34
C GLU A 411 -18.81 7.05 -22.39
N LEU A 412 -19.54 8.13 -22.13
CA LEU A 412 -19.13 9.22 -21.25
C LEU A 412 -20.27 9.59 -20.31
N ASP A 413 -20.05 9.45 -19.01
CA ASP A 413 -20.96 9.97 -17.99
C ASP A 413 -20.28 11.10 -17.20
N LEU A 414 -20.88 12.29 -17.29
CA LEU A 414 -20.47 13.51 -16.60
C LEU A 414 -21.60 14.03 -15.70
N SER A 415 -22.62 13.22 -15.43
CA SER A 415 -23.80 13.68 -14.69
C SER A 415 -23.49 14.11 -13.26
N ASN A 416 -24.32 14.99 -12.70
CA ASN A 416 -24.22 15.50 -11.33
C ASN A 416 -22.84 16.11 -11.01
N ASN A 417 -22.37 17.02 -11.87
CA ASN A 417 -21.17 17.81 -11.67
C ASN A 417 -21.49 19.31 -11.77
N GLN A 418 -20.47 20.17 -11.79
CA GLN A 418 -20.63 21.64 -11.90
C GLN A 418 -20.12 22.17 -13.24
N ILE A 419 -20.23 21.37 -14.31
CA ILE A 419 -19.67 21.71 -15.61
C ILE A 419 -20.51 22.81 -16.27
N HIS A 420 -19.87 23.94 -16.58
CA HIS A 420 -20.52 25.08 -17.23
C HIS A 420 -20.43 25.03 -18.75
N ALA A 421 -19.32 24.54 -19.28
CA ALA A 421 -19.09 24.45 -20.72
C ALA A 421 -18.32 23.18 -21.08
N LEU A 422 -18.65 22.60 -22.23
CA LEU A 422 -17.81 21.60 -22.88
C LEU A 422 -16.69 22.28 -23.68
N PRO A 423 -15.49 21.68 -23.79
CA PRO A 423 -14.37 22.25 -24.52
C PRO A 423 -14.67 22.31 -26.02
N ASP A 424 -14.14 23.30 -26.74
CA ASP A 424 -14.46 23.47 -28.16
C ASP A 424 -14.03 22.27 -29.02
N THR A 425 -13.02 21.52 -28.58
CA THR A 425 -12.53 20.28 -29.21
C THR A 425 -13.48 19.08 -29.04
N PHE A 426 -14.54 19.17 -28.22
CA PHE A 426 -15.46 18.07 -27.91
C PHE A 426 -16.13 17.48 -29.15
N GLY A 427 -16.28 18.27 -30.23
CA GLY A 427 -16.81 17.79 -31.51
C GLY A 427 -15.96 16.71 -32.20
N ARG A 428 -14.70 16.50 -31.78
CA ARG A 428 -13.76 15.50 -32.33
C ARG A 428 -13.94 14.09 -31.75
N LEU A 429 -14.88 13.90 -30.82
CA LEU A 429 -15.18 12.60 -30.22
C LEU A 429 -16.03 11.73 -31.18
N ASP A 430 -15.42 11.31 -32.29
CA ASP A 430 -16.10 10.63 -33.40
C ASP A 430 -16.80 9.33 -32.97
N SER A 431 -16.18 8.58 -32.06
CA SER A 431 -16.69 7.29 -31.58
C SER A 431 -17.76 7.39 -30.48
N LEU A 432 -18.08 8.60 -30.00
CA LEU A 432 -18.96 8.78 -28.85
C LEU A 432 -20.42 8.50 -29.21
N THR A 433 -21.02 7.56 -28.47
CA THR A 433 -22.39 7.06 -28.70
C THR A 433 -23.32 7.30 -27.52
N LYS A 434 -22.79 7.24 -26.29
CA LYS A 434 -23.53 7.48 -25.06
C LYS A 434 -22.90 8.65 -24.31
N LEU A 435 -23.70 9.66 -24.03
CA LEU A 435 -23.29 10.85 -23.30
C LEU A 435 -24.37 11.20 -22.29
N ASN A 436 -23.99 11.27 -21.02
CA ASN A 436 -24.85 11.74 -19.95
C ASN A 436 -24.28 13.04 -19.37
N LEU A 437 -25.08 14.10 -19.41
CA LEU A 437 -24.73 15.45 -18.95
C LEU A 437 -25.69 15.96 -17.86
N ASP A 438 -26.62 15.12 -17.41
CA ASP A 438 -27.69 15.53 -16.49
C ASP A 438 -27.14 16.12 -15.19
N GLY A 439 -27.84 17.08 -14.59
CA GLY A 439 -27.41 17.66 -13.32
C GLY A 439 -26.14 18.51 -13.40
N ASN A 440 -25.86 19.13 -14.55
CA ASN A 440 -24.82 20.15 -14.72
C ASN A 440 -25.42 21.53 -15.06
N PRO A 441 -24.83 22.64 -14.59
CA PRO A 441 -25.22 24.01 -14.95
C PRO A 441 -24.67 24.44 -16.34
N LEU A 442 -24.91 23.61 -17.37
CA LEU A 442 -24.38 23.81 -18.72
C LEU A 442 -25.00 25.05 -19.39
N VAL A 443 -24.13 25.95 -19.83
CA VAL A 443 -24.47 27.09 -20.70
C VAL A 443 -24.10 26.76 -22.15
N LEU A 444 -23.03 26.00 -22.35
CA LEU A 444 -22.52 25.61 -23.67
C LEU A 444 -22.19 24.11 -23.69
N PRO A 445 -22.84 23.30 -24.53
CA PRO A 445 -23.89 23.63 -25.51
C PRO A 445 -25.23 24.04 -24.84
N PRO A 446 -26.10 24.80 -25.55
CA PRO A 446 -27.41 25.18 -25.03
C PRO A 446 -28.26 23.96 -24.61
N PRO A 447 -29.08 24.07 -23.56
CA PRO A 447 -29.82 22.94 -22.98
C PRO A 447 -30.81 22.30 -23.96
N ASP A 448 -31.36 23.07 -24.91
CA ASP A 448 -32.26 22.54 -25.94
C ASP A 448 -31.53 21.64 -26.94
N LEU A 449 -30.25 21.93 -27.21
CA LEU A 449 -29.41 21.09 -28.05
C LEU A 449 -29.01 19.80 -27.30
N VAL A 450 -28.74 19.90 -26.00
CA VAL A 450 -28.40 18.73 -25.18
C VAL A 450 -29.51 17.67 -25.25
N LYS A 451 -30.78 18.10 -25.23
CA LYS A 451 -31.94 17.21 -25.38
C LYS A 451 -32.05 16.53 -26.74
N GLN A 452 -31.44 17.10 -27.80
CA GLN A 452 -31.45 16.51 -29.15
C GLN A 452 -30.47 15.33 -29.27
N GLY A 453 -29.57 15.16 -28.30
CA GLY A 453 -28.67 14.01 -28.20
C GLY A 453 -27.24 14.28 -28.67
N VAL A 454 -26.44 13.22 -28.64
CA VAL A 454 -24.96 13.29 -28.79
C VAL A 454 -24.53 13.85 -30.14
N GLU A 455 -25.18 13.43 -31.23
CA GLU A 455 -24.82 13.87 -32.59
C GLU A 455 -25.03 15.37 -32.80
N ALA A 456 -26.12 15.92 -32.25
CA ALA A 456 -26.41 17.36 -32.33
C ALA A 456 -25.34 18.17 -31.58
N ILE A 457 -24.95 17.71 -30.38
CA ILE A 457 -23.87 18.31 -29.59
C ILE A 457 -22.55 18.26 -30.38
N LYS A 458 -22.16 17.09 -30.90
CA LYS A 458 -20.91 16.93 -31.67
C LYS A 458 -20.86 17.88 -32.86
N LEU A 459 -21.92 17.95 -33.66
CA LEU A 459 -22.01 18.82 -34.82
C LEU A 459 -21.92 20.31 -34.45
N PHE A 460 -22.62 20.72 -33.39
CA PHE A 460 -22.56 22.11 -32.91
C PHE A 460 -21.15 22.50 -32.45
N MET A 461 -20.51 21.64 -31.64
CA MET A 461 -19.16 21.88 -31.14
C MET A 461 -18.14 21.88 -32.28
N ALA A 462 -18.24 20.95 -33.24
CA ALA A 462 -17.36 20.89 -34.40
C ALA A 462 -17.49 22.14 -35.30
N LYS A 463 -18.72 22.61 -35.54
CA LYS A 463 -18.96 23.85 -36.31
C LYS A 463 -18.38 25.06 -35.59
N ARG A 464 -18.60 25.16 -34.27
CA ARG A 464 -18.04 26.24 -33.44
C ARG A 464 -16.51 26.24 -33.47
N TRP A 465 -15.87 25.07 -33.38
CA TRP A 465 -14.42 24.95 -33.48
C TRP A 465 -13.88 25.43 -34.84
N LEU A 466 -14.56 25.09 -35.94
CA LEU A 466 -14.20 25.59 -37.27
C LEU A 466 -14.32 27.11 -37.37
N GLU A 467 -15.37 27.71 -36.80
CA GLU A 467 -15.54 29.16 -36.75
C GLU A 467 -14.40 29.84 -35.97
N ILE A 468 -13.97 29.25 -34.85
CA ILE A 468 -12.83 29.73 -34.05
C ILE A 468 -11.53 29.66 -34.87
N LEU A 469 -11.26 28.54 -35.54
CA LEU A 469 -10.06 28.39 -36.37
C LEU A 469 -10.00 29.39 -37.52
N VAL A 470 -11.12 29.60 -38.23
CA VAL A 470 -11.21 30.57 -39.34
C VAL A 470 -10.99 32.00 -38.84
N GLU A 471 -11.53 32.33 -37.65
CA GLU A 471 -11.32 33.64 -37.03
C GLU A 471 -9.85 33.84 -36.64
N GLU A 472 -9.21 32.81 -36.09
CA GLU A 472 -7.81 32.86 -35.67
C GLU A 472 -6.85 32.96 -36.86
N GLU A 473 -7.14 32.26 -37.96
CA GLU A 473 -6.40 32.39 -39.21
C GLU A 473 -6.55 33.81 -39.79
N ARG A 474 -7.75 34.38 -39.77
CA ARG A 474 -7.98 35.77 -40.19
C ARG A 474 -7.19 36.75 -39.34
N ARG A 475 -7.17 36.58 -38.01
CA ARG A 475 -6.38 37.42 -37.10
C ARG A 475 -4.89 37.30 -37.37
N SER A 476 -4.40 36.09 -37.62
CA SER A 476 -3.00 35.84 -37.94
C SER A 476 -2.60 36.48 -39.28
N MET A 477 -3.46 36.41 -40.31
CA MET A 477 -3.25 37.12 -41.58
C MET A 477 -3.18 38.65 -41.39
N LEU A 478 -4.08 39.22 -40.58
CA LEU A 478 -4.06 40.66 -40.27
C LEU A 478 -2.77 41.08 -39.56
N LEU A 479 -2.30 40.30 -38.59
CA LEU A 479 -1.03 40.57 -37.88
C LEU A 479 0.19 40.49 -38.79
N VAL A 480 0.23 39.52 -39.72
CA VAL A 480 1.30 39.41 -40.72
C VAL A 480 1.27 40.62 -41.66
N GLN A 481 0.08 41.07 -42.06
CA GLN A 481 -0.09 42.25 -42.90
C GLN A 481 0.34 43.54 -42.19
N GLU A 482 -0.02 43.73 -40.92
CA GLU A 482 0.44 44.86 -40.09
C GLU A 482 1.96 44.83 -39.87
N GLN A 483 2.57 43.65 -39.69
CA GLN A 483 4.03 43.53 -39.59
C GLN A 483 4.75 43.83 -40.91
N GLN A 484 4.13 43.55 -42.06
CA GLN A 484 4.66 43.96 -43.36
C GLN A 484 4.54 45.48 -43.59
N GLU A 485 3.44 46.09 -43.16
CA GLU A 485 3.23 47.55 -43.25
C GLU A 485 4.14 48.33 -42.28
N THR A 486 4.35 47.83 -41.05
CA THR A 486 5.28 48.40 -40.06
C THR A 486 6.74 48.01 -40.31
N GLY A 487 6.98 46.94 -41.06
CA GLY A 487 8.30 46.46 -41.49
C GLY A 487 8.99 47.33 -42.55
N TRP A 488 8.26 48.23 -43.22
CA TRP A 488 8.85 49.26 -44.09
C TRP A 488 9.45 50.43 -43.28
N LEU A 489 8.91 50.74 -42.09
CA LEU A 489 9.31 51.92 -41.30
C LEU A 489 10.25 51.59 -40.13
N THR A 490 10.56 50.33 -39.85
CA THR A 490 11.41 49.96 -38.71
C THR A 490 12.47 48.91 -39.10
N ARG A 491 13.35 49.28 -40.04
CA ARG A 491 14.52 48.47 -40.40
C ARG A 491 15.78 48.85 -39.60
N SER A 492 15.62 49.17 -38.32
CA SER A 492 16.73 49.36 -37.38
C SER A 492 16.24 49.25 -35.94
N THR A 493 16.06 48.03 -35.43
CA THR A 493 16.62 47.55 -34.14
C THR A 493 16.08 46.17 -33.75
N SER A 494 17.00 45.20 -33.81
CA SER A 494 17.24 44.05 -32.93
C SER A 494 16.10 43.15 -32.42
N TRP A 495 16.33 41.87 -32.69
CA TRP A 495 15.81 40.65 -32.07
C TRP A 495 15.89 40.59 -30.53
N LEU A 496 14.87 39.97 -29.90
CA LEU A 496 14.91 38.80 -28.98
C LEU A 496 13.73 38.78 -27.98
N LYS A 497 12.79 37.81 -28.09
CA LYS A 497 12.57 36.71 -27.12
C LYS A 497 11.25 35.94 -27.30
N ASP A 498 11.38 34.64 -27.01
CA ASP A 498 10.45 33.51 -27.07
C ASP A 498 9.20 33.59 -26.16
N TYR A 499 8.10 32.89 -26.52
CA TYR A 499 7.71 31.63 -25.85
C TYR A 499 6.54 30.86 -26.53
N VAL A 500 6.62 29.52 -26.39
CA VAL A 500 5.64 28.44 -26.63
C VAL A 500 5.52 27.84 -28.03
N SER A 501 6.38 26.85 -28.27
CA SER A 501 6.13 25.74 -29.18
C SER A 501 5.05 24.82 -28.63
N GLY A 502 4.06 24.46 -29.44
CA GLY A 502 3.07 23.47 -29.04
C GLY A 502 2.19 22.88 -30.13
N VAL A 503 2.34 23.24 -31.40
CA VAL A 503 1.55 22.63 -32.50
C VAL A 503 2.36 22.60 -33.78
N SER A 504 3.30 21.66 -33.92
CA SER A 504 3.74 21.21 -35.25
C SER A 504 4.46 19.88 -35.13
N GLY A 505 3.67 18.82 -35.11
CA GLY A 505 4.11 17.48 -35.42
C GLY A 505 2.97 16.84 -36.19
N TYR A 506 3.28 16.24 -37.33
CA TYR A 506 2.35 15.54 -38.21
C TYR A 506 1.55 16.46 -39.14
N LEU A 507 2.15 16.78 -40.29
CA LEU A 507 1.67 16.39 -41.62
C LEU A 507 2.73 16.82 -42.65
N SER A 508 3.43 15.84 -43.22
CA SER A 508 4.16 16.01 -44.48
C SER A 508 3.52 15.09 -45.51
N PRO A 509 3.26 15.61 -46.72
CA PRO A 509 3.57 14.88 -47.91
C PRO A 509 4.58 15.62 -48.79
N ARG A 510 5.30 14.81 -49.54
CA ARG A 510 6.49 15.07 -50.36
C ARG A 510 6.38 16.20 -51.40
N SER A 511 7.56 16.81 -51.61
CA SER A 511 8.21 17.25 -52.87
C SER A 511 7.85 18.61 -53.52
N PRO A 512 8.75 19.23 -54.34
CA PRO A 512 10.12 18.83 -54.71
C PRO A 512 11.22 19.87 -54.36
N ARG A 513 12.47 19.39 -54.50
CA ARG A 513 13.72 20.16 -54.45
C ARG A 513 13.75 21.20 -55.56
N ASP A 514 14.27 22.39 -55.25
CA ASP A 514 15.03 23.18 -56.22
C ASP A 514 16.36 23.68 -55.60
N PRO A 515 17.46 23.70 -56.38
CA PRO A 515 18.82 23.74 -55.87
C PRO A 515 19.47 25.07 -56.24
N ILE A 516 19.45 26.07 -55.36
CA ILE A 516 20.35 27.22 -55.42
C ILE A 516 20.47 27.78 -53.99
N LEU A 517 21.70 28.12 -53.60
CA LEU A 517 22.17 28.63 -52.30
C LEU A 517 22.83 27.60 -51.36
N ASP A 518 23.76 26.83 -51.93
CA ASP A 518 25.08 26.70 -51.31
C ASP A 518 25.95 27.86 -51.81
N GLN A 519 26.18 28.89 -50.99
CA GLN A 519 27.46 29.62 -50.98
C GLN A 519 27.55 30.62 -49.82
N GLN A 520 28.53 30.33 -48.97
CA GLN A 520 29.47 31.26 -48.33
C GLN A 520 29.07 32.02 -47.05
N LEU A 521 29.89 31.66 -46.04
CA LEU A 521 30.35 32.36 -44.82
C LEU A 521 29.50 32.22 -43.57
#